data_AF-A0A6N9TJW0-F1
#
_entry.id   AF-A0A6N9TJW0-F1
#
_cell.length_a   1.000
_cell.length_b   1.000
_cell.length_c   1.000
_cell.angle_alpha   90.00
_cell.angle_beta   90.00
_cell.angle_gamma   90.00
#
_symmetry.space_group_name_H-M   'P 1'
#
loop_
_entity.id
_entity.type
_entity.pdbx_description
1 polymer ?
#
loop_
_entity_poly.entity_id
_entity_poly.type
_entity_poly.pdbx_seq_one_letter_code
_entity_poly.pdbx_strand_id
1 'polypeptide(L)'
;MAKLAKIITETANNPPEPALRDAIVEEETFPEGRMIYRLHKMRERNVRLVRKLKDRWLSKHGTLSCQVCGFDFQKTYGELGRGYIECHHNIPVSELSAESRTRLGDLALVCPNCHRMLHRKRPWISVASLSEIVARQRGGGQ
;
A
#
# COMPACT_ATOMS: atom_id res chain seq x y z
N MET A 1 -8.72 -50.52 25.79
CA MET A 1 -8.54 -50.58 24.31
C MET A 1 -9.85 -50.52 23.53
N ALA A 2 -10.89 -51.30 23.89
CA ALA A 2 -12.17 -51.32 23.16
C ALA A 2 -12.93 -49.97 23.09
N LYS A 3 -12.79 -49.12 24.11
CA LYS A 3 -13.44 -47.80 24.17
C LYS A 3 -12.82 -46.78 23.21
N LEU A 4 -11.50 -46.85 23.00
CA LEU A 4 -10.77 -45.98 22.07
C LEU A 4 -11.08 -46.35 20.61
N ALA A 5 -11.14 -47.66 20.33
CA ALA A 5 -11.51 -48.17 19.01
C ALA A 5 -12.94 -47.77 18.62
N LYS A 6 -13.92 -47.86 19.55
CA LYS A 6 -15.29 -47.39 19.30
C LYS A 6 -15.36 -45.91 18.96
N ILE A 7 -14.64 -45.06 19.70
CA ILE A 7 -14.61 -43.61 19.47
C ILE A 7 -13.99 -43.28 18.10
N ILE A 8 -12.91 -43.97 17.71
CA ILE A 8 -12.29 -43.79 16.38
C ILE A 8 -13.25 -44.20 15.27
N THR A 9 -13.93 -45.35 15.41
CA THR A 9 -14.89 -45.84 14.42
C THR A 9 -16.15 -44.96 14.35
N GLU A 10 -16.64 -44.45 15.47
CA GLU A 10 -17.78 -43.52 15.54
C GLU A 10 -17.45 -42.16 14.89
N THR A 11 -16.22 -41.66 15.06
CA THR A 11 -15.77 -40.40 14.46
C THR A 11 -15.45 -40.55 12.97
N ALA A 12 -14.96 -41.70 12.54
CA ALA A 12 -14.72 -42.00 11.12
C ALA A 12 -16.02 -42.17 10.32
N ASN A 13 -17.07 -42.72 10.96
CA ASN A 13 -18.38 -42.92 10.34
C ASN A 13 -19.30 -41.70 10.42
N ASN A 14 -18.99 -40.75 11.31
CA ASN A 14 -19.74 -39.52 11.48
C ASN A 14 -18.74 -38.37 11.76
N PRO A 15 -17.99 -37.91 10.74
CA PRO A 15 -17.07 -36.81 10.92
C PRO A 15 -17.86 -35.60 11.44
N PRO A 16 -17.35 -34.85 12.44
CA PRO A 16 -17.99 -33.61 12.84
C PRO A 16 -18.03 -32.72 11.61
N GLU A 17 -19.24 -32.46 11.12
CA GLU A 17 -19.47 -31.53 10.03
C GLU A 17 -18.77 -30.22 10.43
N PRO A 18 -17.84 -29.70 9.61
CA PRO A 18 -17.22 -28.43 9.93
C PRO A 18 -18.36 -27.43 10.09
N ALA A 19 -18.48 -26.83 11.27
CA ALA A 19 -19.47 -25.81 11.57
C ALA A 19 -19.11 -24.49 10.84
N LEU A 20 -18.88 -24.56 9.53
CA LEU A 20 -19.12 -23.45 8.65
C LEU A 20 -20.63 -23.46 8.47
N ARG A 21 -21.32 -22.69 9.31
CA ARG A 21 -22.64 -22.21 8.92
C ARG A 21 -22.41 -21.44 7.64
N ASP A 22 -22.69 -22.09 6.51
CA ASP A 22 -22.89 -21.45 5.23
C ASP A 22 -24.11 -20.54 5.42
N ALA A 23 -23.88 -19.37 5.99
CA ALA A 23 -24.76 -18.26 5.78
C ALA A 23 -24.72 -18.05 4.27
N ILE A 24 -25.78 -18.49 3.59
CA ILE A 24 -26.00 -18.18 2.19
C ILE A 24 -26.09 -16.66 2.16
N VAL A 25 -24.97 -16.00 1.86
CA VAL A 25 -24.95 -14.58 1.59
C VAL A 25 -25.62 -14.47 0.23
N GLU A 26 -26.85 -13.97 0.20
CA GLU A 26 -27.48 -13.59 -1.07
C GLU A 26 -26.52 -12.62 -1.77
N GLU A 27 -25.83 -13.13 -2.79
CA GLU A 27 -24.76 -12.41 -3.47
C GLU A 27 -25.42 -11.45 -4.45
N GLU A 28 -25.50 -10.18 -4.07
CA GLU A 28 -25.96 -9.14 -4.99
C GLU A 28 -25.02 -9.07 -6.19
N THR A 29 -25.57 -9.25 -7.39
CA THR A 29 -24.81 -9.15 -8.64
C THR A 29 -25.04 -7.81 -9.31
N PHE A 30 -23.97 -7.23 -9.86
CA PHE A 30 -24.00 -5.95 -10.57
C PHE A 30 -23.30 -6.09 -11.92
N PRO A 31 -23.74 -5.37 -12.97
CA PRO A 31 -23.03 -5.37 -14.23
C PRO A 31 -21.68 -4.66 -14.08
N GLU A 32 -20.59 -5.36 -14.43
CA GLU A 32 -19.22 -4.82 -14.42
C GLU A 32 -19.06 -3.56 -15.29
N GLY A 33 -19.88 -3.44 -16.34
CA GLY A 33 -19.90 -2.32 -17.26
C GLY A 33 -19.53 -2.72 -18.69
N ARG A 34 -19.12 -1.73 -19.49
CA ARG A 34 -18.79 -1.89 -20.93
C ARG A 34 -17.35 -1.49 -21.22
N MET A 35 -16.74 -2.10 -22.23
CA MET A 35 -15.42 -1.68 -22.70
C MET A 35 -15.46 -0.25 -23.26
N ILE A 36 -14.53 0.60 -22.79
CA ILE A 36 -14.39 1.98 -23.21
C ILE A 36 -12.93 2.25 -23.62
N TYR A 37 -12.73 2.84 -24.79
CA TYR A 37 -11.42 3.31 -25.23
C TYR A 37 -11.18 4.76 -24.76
N ARG A 38 -9.95 5.07 -24.34
CA ARG A 38 -9.54 6.39 -23.84
C ARG A 38 -8.22 6.78 -24.49
N LEU A 39 -8.15 8.01 -25.00
CA LEU A 39 -6.89 8.59 -25.46
C LEU A 39 -6.12 9.15 -24.26
N HIS A 40 -4.88 8.72 -24.06
CA HIS A 40 -4.05 9.13 -22.92
C HIS A 40 -2.88 10.01 -23.37
N LYS A 41 -2.81 11.23 -22.81
CA LYS A 41 -1.62 12.08 -22.89
C LYS A 41 -0.70 11.76 -21.72
N MET A 42 0.56 11.42 -22.00
CA MET A 42 1.57 11.11 -20.98
C MET A 42 2.71 12.15 -21.00
N ARG A 43 3.24 12.47 -19.83
CA ARG A 43 4.48 13.24 -19.70
C ARG A 43 5.65 12.29 -19.47
N GLU A 44 6.71 12.43 -20.26
CA GLU A 44 7.97 11.74 -20.00
C GLU A 44 8.56 12.21 -18.67
N ARG A 45 9.10 11.26 -17.88
CA ARG A 45 9.70 11.55 -16.58
C ARG A 45 11.07 10.91 -16.51
N ASN A 46 12.04 11.65 -15.95
CA ASN A 46 13.38 11.15 -15.79
C ASN A 46 13.46 10.09 -14.67
N VAL A 47 13.50 8.83 -15.06
CA VAL A 47 13.56 7.68 -14.13
C VAL A 47 14.81 7.68 -13.24
N ARG A 48 15.91 8.32 -13.69
CA ARG A 48 17.16 8.41 -12.92
C ARG A 48 16.97 9.21 -11.63
N LEU A 49 16.04 10.16 -11.63
CA LEU A 49 15.73 10.98 -10.46
C LEU A 49 15.21 10.13 -9.30
N VAL A 50 14.25 9.25 -9.58
CA VAL A 50 13.65 8.35 -8.58
C VAL A 50 14.69 7.35 -8.07
N ARG A 51 15.49 6.77 -8.96
CA ARG A 51 16.57 5.86 -8.58
C ARG A 51 17.59 6.54 -7.66
N LYS A 52 18.06 7.72 -8.03
CA LYS A 52 19.02 8.49 -7.23
C LYS A 52 18.45 8.88 -5.86
N LEU A 53 17.16 9.18 -5.77
CA LEU A 53 16.48 9.42 -4.49
C LEU A 53 16.48 8.16 -3.61
N LYS A 54 16.08 7.01 -4.16
CA LYS A 54 16.07 5.72 -3.44
C LYS A 54 17.47 5.35 -2.96
N ASP A 55 18.48 5.43 -3.82
CA ASP A 55 19.86 5.11 -3.48
C ASP A 55 20.37 6.01 -2.35
N ARG A 56 20.17 7.34 -2.46
CA ARG A 56 20.56 8.30 -1.42
C ARG A 56 19.86 8.02 -0.09
N TRP A 57 18.57 7.68 -0.14
CA TRP A 57 17.80 7.38 1.06
C TRP A 57 18.28 6.10 1.73
N LEU A 58 18.50 5.05 0.94
CA LEU A 58 18.99 3.74 1.40
C LEU A 58 20.39 3.86 2.01
N SER A 59 21.31 4.59 1.36
CA SER A 59 22.65 4.85 1.91
C SER A 59 22.62 5.61 3.23
N LYS A 60 21.65 6.52 3.43
CA LYS A 60 21.56 7.34 4.65
C LYS A 60 20.85 6.62 5.81
N HIS A 61 19.82 5.83 5.54
CA HIS A 61 18.94 5.26 6.58
C HIS A 61 19.00 3.74 6.68
N GLY A 62 19.72 3.06 5.78
CA GLY A 62 19.83 1.61 5.74
C GLY A 62 18.58 0.87 5.24
N THR A 63 17.46 1.57 5.05
CA THR A 63 16.22 0.98 4.51
C THR A 63 15.41 1.98 3.67
N LEU A 64 14.50 1.47 2.84
CA LEU A 64 13.47 2.21 2.11
C LEU A 64 12.14 2.19 2.88
N SER A 65 12.03 3.05 3.89
CA SER A 65 10.80 3.25 4.66
C SER A 65 10.01 4.48 4.20
N CYS A 66 8.69 4.41 4.39
CA CYS A 66 7.78 5.52 4.13
C CYS A 66 8.08 6.71 5.06
N GLN A 67 8.28 7.90 4.50
CA GLN A 67 8.56 9.13 5.25
C GLN A 67 7.38 9.63 6.09
N VAL A 68 6.16 9.16 5.81
CA VAL A 68 4.95 9.53 6.55
C VAL A 68 4.69 8.57 7.71
N CYS A 69 4.70 7.26 7.45
CA CYS A 69 4.20 6.26 8.39
C CYS A 69 5.23 5.20 8.78
N GLY A 70 6.47 5.30 8.31
CA GLY A 70 7.55 4.36 8.61
C GLY A 70 7.40 2.97 8.00
N PHE A 71 6.34 2.71 7.22
CA PHE A 71 6.10 1.41 6.60
C PHE A 71 7.25 1.01 5.68
N ASP A 72 7.70 -0.23 5.82
CA ASP A 72 8.84 -0.80 5.10
C ASP A 72 8.39 -2.09 4.43
N PHE A 73 8.44 -2.09 3.09
CA PHE A 73 7.97 -3.20 2.28
C PHE A 73 8.85 -4.43 2.44
N GLN A 74 10.17 -4.26 2.54
CA GLN A 74 11.07 -5.39 2.69
C GLN A 74 10.91 -6.04 4.07
N LYS A 75 10.72 -5.24 5.12
CA LYS A 75 10.43 -5.76 6.46
C LYS A 75 9.09 -6.49 6.55
N THR A 76 8.08 -6.02 5.82
CA THR A 76 6.71 -6.56 5.89
C THR A 76 6.51 -7.76 4.97
N TYR A 77 7.05 -7.71 3.75
CA TYR A 77 6.81 -8.69 2.68
C TYR A 77 8.06 -9.48 2.26
N GLY A 78 9.19 -9.29 2.95
CA GLY A 78 10.45 -9.96 2.62
C GLY A 78 10.99 -9.56 1.25
N GLU A 79 11.48 -10.53 0.50
CA GLU A 79 12.11 -10.31 -0.81
C GLU A 79 11.15 -9.67 -1.82
N LEU A 80 9.85 -9.99 -1.76
CA LEU A 80 8.83 -9.38 -2.62
C LEU A 80 8.78 -7.85 -2.49
N GLY A 81 9.07 -7.34 -1.29
CA GLY A 81 9.05 -5.91 -0.99
C GLY A 81 10.38 -5.19 -1.26
N ARG A 82 11.44 -5.91 -1.65
CA ARG A 82 12.78 -5.33 -1.78
C ARG A 82 12.80 -4.24 -2.86
N GLY A 83 13.27 -3.05 -2.50
CA GLY A 83 13.34 -1.90 -3.42
C GLY A 83 12.01 -1.19 -3.67
N TYR A 84 10.89 -1.71 -3.17
CA TYR A 84 9.56 -1.18 -3.44
C TYR A 84 9.21 -0.04 -2.49
N ILE A 85 8.95 1.12 -3.08
CA ILE A 85 8.41 2.33 -2.46
C ILE A 85 8.05 3.32 -3.58
N GLU A 86 7.03 4.14 -3.38
CA GLU A 86 6.58 5.13 -4.36
C GLU A 86 7.27 6.48 -4.12
N CYS A 87 7.42 7.26 -5.20
CA CYS A 87 7.99 8.60 -5.16
C CYS A 87 6.87 9.63 -5.37
N HIS A 88 6.65 10.47 -4.37
CA HIS A 88 5.70 11.57 -4.40
C HIS A 88 6.43 12.90 -4.72
N HIS A 89 5.78 13.79 -5.48
CA HIS A 89 6.29 15.14 -5.74
C HIS A 89 5.57 16.12 -4.82
N ASN A 90 6.32 16.86 -4.01
CA ASN A 90 5.75 17.86 -3.10
C ASN A 90 5.12 19.04 -3.87
N ILE A 91 5.66 19.35 -5.04
CA ILE A 91 5.05 20.27 -6.01
C ILE A 91 4.32 19.41 -7.06
N PRO A 92 3.00 19.56 -7.24
CA PRO A 92 2.25 18.77 -8.19
C PRO A 92 2.84 18.85 -9.59
N VAL A 93 3.02 17.67 -10.19
CA VAL A 93 3.58 17.53 -11.54
C VAL A 93 2.82 18.36 -12.59
N SER A 94 1.50 18.54 -12.41
CA SER A 94 0.64 19.37 -13.27
C SER A 94 0.94 20.86 -13.23
N GLU A 95 1.62 21.34 -12.18
CA GLU A 95 1.98 22.75 -11.98
C GLU A 95 3.40 23.05 -12.48
N LEU A 96 4.17 22.02 -12.86
CA LEU A 96 5.53 22.17 -13.38
C LEU A 96 5.52 22.41 -14.89
N SER A 97 6.29 23.41 -15.35
CA SER A 97 6.59 23.66 -16.76
C SER A 97 7.66 22.70 -17.31
N ALA A 98 7.90 22.70 -18.62
CA ALA A 98 8.94 21.87 -19.24
C ALA A 98 10.37 22.26 -18.81
N GLU A 99 10.56 23.52 -18.42
CA GLU A 99 11.82 24.12 -17.96
C GLU A 99 12.04 23.90 -16.46
N SER A 100 11.01 23.42 -15.75
CA SER A 100 11.07 23.22 -14.31
C SER A 100 12.07 22.12 -13.96
N ARG A 101 12.97 22.42 -13.00
CA ARG A 101 13.97 21.47 -12.50
C ARG A 101 13.54 20.93 -11.14
N THR A 102 13.23 19.64 -11.08
CA THR A 102 12.94 18.94 -9.81
C THR A 102 14.23 18.56 -9.11
N ARG A 103 14.38 18.99 -7.85
CA ARG A 103 15.47 18.60 -6.95
C ARG A 103 15.07 17.36 -6.17
N LEU A 104 16.07 16.63 -5.64
CA LEU A 104 15.79 15.47 -4.78
C LEU A 104 15.00 15.84 -3.51
N GLY A 105 15.14 17.08 -3.02
CA GLY A 105 14.39 17.57 -1.85
C GLY A 105 12.92 17.89 -2.14
N ASP A 106 12.53 17.98 -3.41
CA ASP A 106 11.14 18.22 -3.83
C ASP A 106 10.34 16.91 -3.88
N LEU A 107 10.98 15.80 -3.53
CA LEU A 107 10.44 14.46 -3.61
C LEU A 107 10.41 13.80 -2.23
N ALA A 108 9.41 12.96 -2.01
CA ALA A 108 9.30 12.14 -0.82
C ALA A 108 9.09 10.66 -1.19
N LEU A 109 9.70 9.77 -0.42
CA LEU A 109 9.44 8.34 -0.53
C LEU A 109 8.28 7.96 0.39
N VAL A 110 7.21 7.42 -0.19
CA VAL A 110 5.96 7.12 0.54
C VAL A 110 5.42 5.75 0.12
N CYS A 111 4.67 5.09 1.01
CA CYS A 111 3.92 3.89 0.64
C CYS A 111 2.67 4.26 -0.18
N PRO A 112 2.08 3.32 -0.94
CA PRO A 112 0.90 3.56 -1.77
C PRO A 112 -0.27 4.12 -0.97
N ASN A 113 -0.49 3.66 0.26
CA ASN A 113 -1.57 4.15 1.12
C ASN A 113 -1.39 5.63 1.47
N CYS A 114 -0.19 6.01 1.92
CA CYS A 114 0.12 7.41 2.21
C CYS A 114 0.10 8.26 0.93
N HIS A 115 0.57 7.73 -0.19
CA HIS A 115 0.52 8.43 -1.46
C HIS A 115 -0.92 8.76 -1.88
N ARG A 116 -1.85 7.82 -1.69
CA ARG A 116 -3.28 8.06 -1.91
C ARG A 116 -3.85 9.11 -0.96
N MET A 117 -3.41 9.12 0.30
CA MET A 117 -3.86 10.13 1.28
C MET A 117 -3.35 11.54 0.96
N LEU A 118 -2.10 11.68 0.48
CA LEU A 118 -1.56 12.96 0.00
C LEU A 118 -2.41 13.53 -1.16
N HIS A 119 -2.97 12.65 -1.99
CA HIS A 119 -3.83 12.99 -3.12
C HIS A 119 -5.33 12.83 -2.85
N ARG A 120 -5.78 12.74 -1.59
CA ARG A 120 -7.20 12.48 -1.29
C ARG A 120 -8.11 13.69 -1.45
N LYS A 121 -7.61 14.91 -1.14
CA LYS A 121 -8.38 16.16 -1.17
C LYS A 121 -7.51 17.31 -1.69
N ARG A 122 -8.12 18.28 -2.38
CA ARG A 122 -7.49 19.56 -2.75
C ARG A 122 -7.88 20.67 -1.75
N PRO A 123 -6.98 21.59 -1.38
CA PRO A 123 -5.55 21.59 -1.70
C PRO A 123 -4.84 20.36 -1.12
N TRP A 124 -3.82 19.87 -1.83
CA TRP A 124 -3.10 18.67 -1.42
C TRP A 124 -2.41 18.91 -0.08
N ILE A 125 -2.48 17.93 0.81
CA ILE A 125 -1.82 18.01 2.11
C ILE A 125 -0.32 17.72 1.93
N SER A 126 0.50 18.35 2.76
CA SER A 126 1.94 18.11 2.75
C SER A 126 2.28 16.77 3.42
N VAL A 127 3.47 16.24 3.11
CA VAL A 127 4.04 15.06 3.78
C VAL A 127 4.14 15.27 5.30
N ALA A 128 4.55 16.47 5.74
CA ALA A 128 4.63 16.81 7.15
C ALA A 128 3.25 16.78 7.83
N SER A 129 2.25 17.44 7.22
CA SER A 129 0.89 17.47 7.76
C SER A 129 0.26 16.08 7.82
N LEU A 130 0.47 15.24 6.81
CA LEU A 130 -0.01 13.86 6.86
C LEU A 130 0.72 13.02 7.92
N SER A 131 2.02 13.24 8.10
CA SER A 131 2.80 12.59 9.15
C SER A 131 2.26 12.94 10.54
N GLU A 132 1.88 14.20 10.78
CA GLU A 132 1.25 14.63 12.04
C GLU A 132 -0.10 13.94 12.26
N ILE A 133 -0.95 13.84 11.23
CA ILE A 133 -2.23 13.13 11.30
C ILE A 133 -2.01 11.66 11.68
N VAL A 134 -1.08 10.98 10.99
CA VAL A 134 -0.78 9.56 11.26
C VAL A 134 -0.19 9.37 12.66
N ALA A 135 0.71 10.24 13.08
CA ALA A 135 1.30 10.19 14.42
C ALA A 135 0.23 10.37 15.51
N ARG A 136 -0.68 11.33 15.34
CA ARG A 136 -1.78 11.57 16.28
C ARG A 136 -2.70 10.36 16.43
N GLN A 137 -3.04 9.69 15.33
CA GLN A 137 -3.93 8.52 15.36
C GLN A 137 -3.24 7.27 15.93
N ARG A 138 -1.93 7.13 15.77
CA ARG A 138 -1.15 6.03 16.37
C ARG A 138 -0.86 6.23 17.85
N GLY A 139 -0.72 7.48 18.30
CA GLY A 139 -0.45 7.82 19.70
C GLY A 139 -1.69 7.88 20.60
N GLY A 140 -2.89 8.00 20.03
CA GLY A 140 -4.16 8.10 20.77
C GLY A 140 -4.82 6.77 21.16
N GLY A 141 -4.09 5.66 21.05
CA GLY A 141 -4.58 4.31 21.36
C GLY A 141 -3.80 3.65 22.50
N GLN A 142 -3.45 4.41 23.54
CA GLN A 142 -3.02 3.90 24.85
C GLN A 142 -4.06 4.29 25.89
#